data_AF-A0A5K1DKH6-F1
#
_entry.id   AF-A0A5K1DKH6-F1
#
_cell.length_a   1.000
_cell.length_b   1.000
_cell.length_c   1.000
_cell.angle_alpha   90.00
_cell.angle_beta   90.00
_cell.angle_gamma   90.00
#
_symmetry.space_group_name_H-M   'P 1'
#
loop_
_entity.id
_entity.type
_entity.pdbx_description
1 polymer ?
#
loop_
_entity_poly.entity_id
_entity_poly.type
_entity_poly.pdbx_seq_one_letter_code
_entity_poly.pdbx_strand_id
1 'polypeptide(L)'
;MFDPFRSFSYESQSCFVSTCMELPFHGCTINQLCGFRYSYRDRSFIEGILATKTLVFDDGASTIELPGIVFGCLHNEGTPTPALLEVHGHVGLGSGPLSL
;
A
#
# COMPACT_ATOMS: atom_id res chain seq x y z
N MET A 1 -3.94 -8.36 11.29
CA MET A 1 -3.75 -8.38 9.83
C MET A 1 -5.02 -7.85 9.16
N PHE A 2 -4.89 -7.00 8.12
CA PHE A 2 -6.03 -6.39 7.42
C PHE A 2 -6.75 -7.42 6.54
N ASP A 3 -8.09 -7.43 6.57
CA ASP A 3 -8.94 -8.31 5.76
C ASP A 3 -9.64 -7.51 4.65
N PRO A 4 -9.21 -7.64 3.38
CA PRO A 4 -9.82 -6.96 2.25
C PRO A 4 -11.31 -7.28 2.07
N PHE A 5 -11.76 -8.48 2.42
CA PHE A 5 -13.14 -8.92 2.20
C PHE A 5 -14.14 -8.29 3.17
N ARG A 6 -13.64 -7.67 4.25
CA ARG A 6 -14.46 -6.95 5.23
C ARG A 6 -14.59 -5.46 4.95
N SER A 7 -13.96 -4.96 3.89
CA SER A 7 -13.89 -3.54 3.57
C SER A 7 -14.58 -3.24 2.24
N PHE A 8 -15.75 -2.59 2.28
CA PHE A 8 -16.51 -2.24 1.07
C PHE A 8 -15.82 -1.18 0.19
N SER A 9 -14.94 -0.36 0.76
CA SER A 9 -14.18 0.65 0.02
C SER A 9 -12.81 0.16 -0.46
N TYR A 10 -12.46 -1.11 -0.21
CA TYR A 10 -11.21 -1.68 -0.68
C TYR A 10 -11.31 -2.05 -2.16
N GLU A 11 -10.33 -1.63 -2.94
CA GLU A 11 -10.22 -2.00 -4.34
C GLU A 11 -8.76 -2.23 -4.74
N SER A 12 -8.48 -3.36 -5.39
CA SER A 12 -7.14 -3.61 -5.95
C SER A 12 -6.98 -2.87 -7.28
N GLN A 13 -5.83 -2.23 -7.46
CA GLN A 13 -5.59 -1.36 -8.61
C GLN A 13 -5.13 -2.17 -9.82
N SER A 14 -5.67 -1.81 -10.99
CA SER A 14 -5.24 -2.36 -12.28
C SER A 14 -3.81 -1.94 -12.59
N CYS A 15 -3.09 -2.73 -13.38
CA CYS A 15 -1.75 -2.37 -13.83
C CYS A 15 -1.73 -1.09 -14.71
N PHE A 16 -2.86 -0.73 -15.31
CA PHE A 16 -2.95 0.36 -16.28
C PHE A 16 -3.37 1.71 -15.66
N VAL A 17 -3.58 1.79 -14.35
CA VAL A 17 -3.87 3.08 -13.71
C VAL A 17 -2.60 3.92 -13.57
N SER A 18 -2.75 5.24 -13.68
CA SER A 18 -1.62 6.17 -13.57
C SER A 18 -0.87 6.05 -12.24
N THR A 19 -1.59 5.77 -11.15
CA THR A 19 -1.01 5.57 -9.81
C THR A 19 -0.05 4.38 -9.75
N CYS A 20 -0.19 3.39 -10.64
CA CYS A 20 0.78 2.30 -10.77
C CYS A 20 2.11 2.79 -11.35
N MET A 21 2.06 3.75 -12.28
CA MET A 21 3.24 4.31 -12.95
C MET A 21 4.05 5.26 -12.03
N GLU A 22 3.42 5.79 -10.99
CA GLU A 22 4.08 6.63 -9.97
C GLU A 22 5.03 5.83 -9.06
N LEU A 23 4.95 4.49 -9.08
CA LEU A 23 5.81 3.63 -8.29
C LEU A 23 7.17 3.41 -8.98
N PRO A 24 8.30 3.54 -8.25
CA PRO A 24 9.64 3.38 -8.84
C PRO A 24 9.89 2.00 -9.47
N PHE A 25 9.34 0.96 -8.85
CA PHE A 25 9.42 -0.42 -9.34
C PHE A 25 8.02 -1.04 -9.30
N HIS A 26 7.39 -1.10 -10.47
CA HIS A 26 6.07 -1.69 -10.67
C HIS A 26 6.10 -2.73 -11.79
N GLY A 27 5.12 -3.62 -11.80
CA GLY A 27 4.93 -4.62 -12.83
C GLY A 27 3.52 -5.20 -12.83
N CYS A 28 3.07 -5.75 -13.94
CA CYS A 28 1.76 -6.37 -14.03
C CYS A 28 1.80 -7.81 -13.55
N THR A 29 0.90 -8.16 -12.64
CA THR A 29 0.64 -9.56 -12.30
C THR A 29 -0.12 -10.26 -13.43
N ILE A 30 -0.21 -11.60 -13.36
CA ILE A 30 -1.00 -12.41 -14.30
C ILE A 30 -2.47 -11.98 -14.36
N ASN A 31 -3.00 -11.45 -13.26
CA ASN A 31 -4.37 -10.95 -13.14
C ASN A 31 -4.52 -9.47 -13.55
N GLN A 32 -3.51 -8.89 -14.22
CA GLN A 32 -3.50 -7.48 -14.64
C GLN A 32 -3.63 -6.48 -13.48
N LEU A 33 -3.24 -6.89 -12.26
CA LEU A 33 -3.14 -5.99 -11.10
C LEU A 33 -1.75 -5.36 -11.04
N CYS A 34 -1.68 -4.15 -10.49
CA CYS A 34 -0.43 -3.44 -10.26
C CYS A 34 0.33 -4.07 -9.09
N GLY A 35 1.37 -4.84 -9.42
CA GLY A 35 2.35 -5.32 -8.46
C GLY A 35 3.46 -4.29 -8.26
N PHE A 36 3.96 -4.18 -7.04
CA PHE A 36 5.06 -3.27 -6.72
C PHE A 36 6.11 -3.95 -5.87
N ARG A 37 7.34 -3.41 -5.94
CA ARG A 37 8.45 -3.80 -5.08
C ARG A 37 9.08 -2.57 -4.46
N TYR A 38 9.25 -2.56 -3.15
CA TYR A 38 9.93 -1.48 -2.45
C TYR A 38 11.18 -2.01 -1.75
N SER A 39 12.33 -1.41 -2.01
CA SER A 39 13.61 -1.80 -1.40
C SER A 39 14.03 -0.78 -0.36
N TYR A 40 14.43 -1.24 0.82
CA TYR A 40 14.93 -0.41 1.90
C TYR A 40 16.47 -0.38 1.91
N ARG A 41 17.03 0.57 2.68
CA ARG A 41 18.49 0.80 2.73
C ARG A 41 19.28 -0.37 3.32
N ASP A 42 18.65 -1.19 4.15
CA ASP A 42 19.23 -2.41 4.73
C ASP A 42 19.22 -3.61 3.76
N ARG A 43 18.81 -3.39 2.51
CA ARG A 43 18.64 -4.38 1.43
C ARG A 43 17.45 -5.32 1.61
N SER A 44 16.63 -5.09 2.63
CA SER A 44 15.31 -5.71 2.69
C SER A 44 14.40 -5.15 1.62
N PHE A 45 13.39 -5.93 1.23
CA PHE A 45 12.39 -5.48 0.29
C PHE A 45 11.04 -6.12 0.60
N ILE A 46 10.00 -5.42 0.17
CA ILE A 46 8.61 -5.86 0.24
C ILE A 46 8.02 -5.92 -1.16
N GLU A 47 7.12 -6.88 -1.37
CA GLU A 47 6.35 -7.01 -2.60
C GLU A 47 4.86 -7.09 -2.28
N GLY A 48 4.06 -6.41 -3.09
CA GLY A 48 2.63 -6.31 -2.84
C GLY A 48 1.84 -5.88 -4.06
N ILE A 49 0.54 -5.77 -3.84
CA ILE A 49 -0.43 -5.27 -4.82
C ILE A 49 -0.87 -3.88 -4.41
N LEU A 50 -0.87 -2.94 -5.35
CA LEU A 50 -1.40 -1.60 -5.13
C LEU A 50 -2.92 -1.67 -4.97
N ALA A 51 -3.45 -0.95 -4.00
CA ALA A 51 -4.87 -0.91 -3.67
C ALA A 51 -5.29 0.51 -3.28
N THR A 52 -6.59 0.74 -3.25
CA THR A 52 -7.21 1.97 -2.73
C THR A 52 -8.17 1.65 -1.60
N LYS A 53 -8.29 2.58 -0.65
CA LYS A 53 -9.24 2.48 0.47
C LYS A 53 -9.60 3.85 1.01
N THR A 54 -10.75 3.94 1.66
CA THR A 54 -11.09 5.08 2.53
C THR A 54 -10.37 4.97 3.88
N LEU A 55 -9.53 5.94 4.19
CA LEU A 55 -8.98 6.12 5.54
C LEU A 55 -9.86 7.07 6.34
N VAL A 56 -9.99 6.80 7.63
CA VAL A 56 -10.72 7.67 8.57
C VAL A 56 -9.72 8.17 9.59
N PHE A 57 -9.61 9.50 9.70
CA PHE A 57 -8.79 10.18 10.68
C PHE A 57 -9.70 10.82 11.72
N ASP A 58 -9.36 10.65 12.99
CA ASP A 58 -10.08 11.23 14.12
C ASP A 58 -9.16 12.25 14.80
N ASP A 59 -9.63 13.49 14.96
CA ASP A 59 -8.88 14.57 15.61
C ASP A 59 -9.32 14.82 17.07
N GLY A 60 -10.15 13.93 17.63
CA GLY A 60 -10.73 14.01 18.96
C GLY A 60 -12.01 14.85 19.05
N ALA A 61 -12.31 15.67 18.03
CA ALA A 61 -13.54 16.46 17.95
C ALA A 61 -14.45 16.01 16.80
N SER A 62 -13.85 15.47 15.74
CA SER A 62 -14.52 15.07 14.51
C SER A 62 -13.78 13.93 13.81
N THR A 63 -14.49 13.26 12.92
CA THR A 63 -13.93 12.26 12.02
C THR A 63 -13.90 12.81 10.59
N ILE A 64 -12.78 12.61 9.92
CA ILE A 64 -12.57 13.00 8.52
C ILE A 64 -12.32 11.72 7.72
N GLU A 65 -13.16 11.48 6.71
CA GLU A 65 -12.98 10.38 5.78
C GLU A 65 -12.23 10.85 4.54
N LEU A 66 -11.11 10.20 4.23
CA LEU A 66 -10.35 10.38 3.01
C LEU A 66 -10.54 9.16 2.10
N PRO A 67 -11.47 9.22 1.13
CA PRO A 67 -11.67 8.15 0.17
C PRO A 67 -10.54 8.10 -0.87
N GLY A 68 -10.33 6.93 -1.46
CA GLY A 68 -9.41 6.76 -2.59
C GLY A 68 -7.92 6.88 -2.24
N ILE A 69 -7.56 6.76 -0.95
CA ILE A 69 -6.14 6.71 -0.56
C ILE A 69 -5.51 5.46 -1.15
N VAL A 70 -4.44 5.66 -1.90
CA VAL A 70 -3.64 4.59 -2.51
C VAL A 70 -2.66 4.04 -1.48
N PHE A 71 -2.60 2.72 -1.35
CA PHE A 71 -1.68 2.04 -0.44
C PHE A 71 -1.28 0.66 -0.98
N GLY A 72 -0.24 0.06 -0.42
CA GLY A 72 0.24 -1.27 -0.80
C GLY A 72 -0.28 -2.38 0.12
N CYS A 73 -0.89 -3.42 -0.45
CA CYS A 73 -1.22 -4.65 0.26
C CYS A 73 -0.11 -5.67 0.05
N LEU A 74 0.65 -5.95 1.11
CA LEU A 74 1.77 -6.89 1.07
C LEU A 74 1.26 -8.33 1.01
N HIS A 75 1.77 -9.11 0.06
CA HIS A 75 1.44 -10.54 -0.11
C HIS A 75 2.66 -11.43 0.15
N ASN A 76 3.85 -10.94 -0.21
CA ASN A 76 5.12 -11.58 0.08
C ASN A 76 6.01 -10.56 0.80
N GLU A 77 6.12 -10.72 2.10
CA GLU A 77 7.27 -10.21 2.83
C GLU A 77 8.49 -10.93 2.21
N GLY A 78 9.52 -10.21 1.78
CA GLY A 78 10.78 -10.82 1.38
C GLY A 78 11.46 -11.52 2.56
N THR A 79 12.77 -11.34 2.74
CA THR A 79 13.37 -11.68 4.04
C THR A 79 12.75 -10.75 5.10
N PRO A 80 11.92 -11.25 6.04
CA PRO A 80 11.21 -10.37 6.95
C PRO A 80 12.22 -9.66 7.84
N THR A 81 12.29 -8.33 7.75
CA THR A 81 13.04 -7.57 8.74
C THR A 81 12.31 -7.59 10.07
N PRO A 82 13.01 -7.59 11.22
CA PRO A 82 12.38 -7.54 12.54
C PRO A 82 11.35 -6.41 12.68
N ALA A 83 11.59 -5.27 12.01
CA ALA A 83 10.67 -4.13 12.00
C ALA A 83 9.29 -4.43 11.38
N LEU A 84 9.20 -5.35 10.42
CA LEU A 84 7.93 -5.74 9.78
C LEU A 84 7.14 -6.77 10.61
N LEU A 85 7.76 -7.38 11.63
CA LEU A 85 7.11 -8.36 12.50
C LEU A 85 6.36 -7.71 13.68
N GLU A 86 6.71 -6.47 14.06
CA GLU A 86 6.12 -5.80 15.23
C GLU A 86 4.95 -4.88 14.89
N VAL A 87 4.75 -4.55 13.61
CA VAL A 87 3.70 -3.62 13.15
C VAL A 87 2.93 -4.18 11.97
N HIS A 88 1.64 -3.87 11.90
CA HIS A 88 0.74 -4.35 10.85
C HIS A 88 0.88 -3.61 9.51
N GLY A 89 1.80 -2.64 9.41
CA GLY A 89 2.07 -1.84 8.21
C GLY A 89 2.96 -0.63 8.49
N HIS A 90 3.48 -0.01 7.43
CA HIS A 90 4.27 1.22 7.47
C HIS A 90 3.59 2.35 6.70
N VAL A 91 3.75 3.58 7.20
CA VAL A 91 3.28 4.82 6.54
C VAL A 91 4.49 5.62 6.09
N GLY A 92 4.57 5.91 4.79
CA GLY A 92 5.62 6.75 4.22
C GLY A 92 5.18 8.21 4.16
N LEU A 93 5.94 9.09 4.81
CA LEU A 93 5.75 10.55 4.83
C LEU A 93 6.79 11.26 3.95
N GLY A 94 7.14 10.64 2.82
CA GLY A 94 8.12 11.17 1.88
C GLY A 94 7.56 12.32 1.05
N SER A 95 8.37 12.87 0.15
CA SER A 95 7.92 13.87 -0.84
C SER A 95 7.39 13.23 -2.13
N GLY A 96 6.98 11.96 -2.08
CA GLY A 96 6.53 11.22 -3.25
C GLY A 96 5.04 11.43 -3.52
N PRO A 97 4.57 11.22 -4.76
CA PRO A 97 3.18 11.42 -5.15
C PRO A 97 2.19 10.49 -4.41
N LEU A 98 2.68 9.37 -3.88
CA LEU A 98 1.91 8.40 -3.09
C LEU A 98 2.22 8.47 -1.58
N SER A 99 2.93 9.50 -1.14
CA SER A 99 3.17 9.73 0.30
C SER A 99 1.97 10.43 0.94
N LEU A 100 1.78 10.18 2.24
CA LEU A 100 0.76 10.85 3.07
C LEU A 100 1.29 12.15 3.66
#